data_AF-A0A2H3A3E8-F1
#
_entry.id   AF-A0A2H3A3E8-F1
#
_cell.length_a   1.000
_cell.length_b   1.000
_cell.length_c   1.000
_cell.angle_alpha   90.00
_cell.angle_beta   90.00
_cell.angle_gamma   90.00
#
_symmetry.space_group_name_H-M   'P 1'
#
loop_
_entity.id
_entity.type
_entity.pdbx_description
1 polymer ?
#
loop_
_entity_poly.entity_id
_entity_poly.type
_entity_poly.pdbx_seq_one_letter_code
_entity_poly.pdbx_strand_id
1 'polypeptide(L)'
;MGDQSSLPQAVEDAPFPLTEVDKWVLSQTDEEFKMHDWEDLKHIIETNDLAVLKRKPSDLRRYMAWTAEIKAQYGSMTQYILQHRLPKSWGQPPFTPESEVPFAAASDYKVLLNDWPYGLAPGITHIVVWSRTPISTDPDSGDLTPESRARVERFVKEYFVDALGPGGEDQVLWFKNWVALQSVRTLEHFHVMVRDVDDDVLERWTGERPRRGEQ
;
A
#
# COMPACT_ATOMS: atom_id res chain seq x y z
N MET A 1 -5.34 43.92 6.67
CA MET A 1 -5.15 42.89 7.72
C MET A 1 -5.47 41.58 7.06
N GLY A 2 -4.44 40.79 6.78
CA GLY A 2 -4.57 39.56 6.00
C GLY A 2 -5.35 38.53 6.79
N ASP A 3 -6.32 37.94 6.11
CA ASP A 3 -7.08 36.78 6.53
C ASP A 3 -6.10 35.65 6.89
N GLN A 4 -5.93 35.41 8.20
CA GLN A 4 -5.26 34.22 8.67
C GLN A 4 -6.24 33.09 8.44
N SER A 5 -6.14 32.44 7.29
CA SER A 5 -6.82 31.19 7.00
C SER A 5 -6.36 30.16 8.04
N SER A 6 -7.12 30.03 9.12
CA SER A 6 -6.93 28.98 10.12
C SER A 6 -7.02 27.66 9.39
N LEU A 7 -5.93 26.89 9.36
CA LEU A 7 -5.99 25.51 8.90
C LEU A 7 -7.01 24.78 9.78
N PRO A 8 -7.84 23.88 9.24
CA PRO A 8 -8.75 23.08 10.05
C PRO A 8 -7.96 22.38 11.16
N GLN A 9 -8.47 22.37 12.40
CA GLN A 9 -7.83 21.77 13.60
C GLN A 9 -7.21 20.38 13.33
N ALA A 10 -7.81 19.59 12.44
CA ALA A 10 -7.33 18.28 12.01
C ALA A 10 -5.92 18.26 11.36
N VAL A 11 -5.44 19.39 10.84
CA VAL A 11 -4.13 19.53 10.18
C VAL A 11 -3.02 19.79 11.20
N GLU A 12 -3.31 20.49 12.30
CA GLU A 12 -2.31 20.83 13.33
C GLU A 12 -1.95 19.63 14.23
N ASP A 13 -2.92 18.76 14.51
CA ASP A 13 -2.76 17.56 15.36
C ASP A 13 -2.46 16.27 14.55
N ALA A 14 -1.97 16.41 13.32
CA ALA A 14 -1.74 15.26 12.44
C ALA A 14 -0.70 14.29 13.02
N PRO A 15 -0.95 12.97 13.05
CA PRO A 15 -0.04 11.99 13.65
C PRO A 15 1.24 11.78 12.84
N PHE A 16 1.35 12.37 11.64
CA PHE A 16 2.52 12.36 10.78
C PHE A 16 2.55 13.65 9.95
N PRO A 17 3.72 14.04 9.41
CA PRO A 17 3.82 15.20 8.53
C PRO A 17 2.93 15.03 7.30
N LEU A 18 1.99 15.96 7.10
CA LEU A 18 1.12 15.99 5.93
C LEU A 18 1.83 16.67 4.76
N THR A 19 1.79 16.05 3.59
CA THR A 19 2.24 16.68 2.35
C THR A 19 1.24 17.74 1.90
N GLU A 20 1.66 18.64 0.99
CA GLU A 20 0.73 19.63 0.40
C GLU A 20 -0.45 18.95 -0.31
N VAL A 21 -0.22 17.77 -0.90
CA VAL A 21 -1.29 17.00 -1.52
C VAL A 21 -2.25 16.44 -0.47
N ASP A 22 -1.76 16.00 0.69
CA ASP A 22 -2.65 15.51 1.76
C ASP A 22 -3.51 16.65 2.33
N LYS A 23 -2.93 17.85 2.50
CA LYS A 23 -3.68 19.04 2.92
C LYS A 23 -4.74 19.42 1.90
N TRP A 24 -4.40 19.37 0.61
CA TRP A 24 -5.35 19.60 -0.48
C TRP A 24 -6.50 18.59 -0.46
N VAL A 25 -6.22 17.28 -0.35
CA VAL A 25 -7.25 16.25 -0.23
C VAL A 25 -8.16 16.49 0.99
N LEU A 26 -7.58 16.86 2.14
CA LEU A 26 -8.35 17.15 3.35
C LEU A 26 -9.25 18.38 3.23
N SER A 27 -8.99 19.27 2.27
CA SER A 27 -9.82 20.45 1.99
C SER A 27 -11.07 20.12 1.15
N GLN A 28 -11.13 18.93 0.56
CA GLN A 28 -12.23 18.50 -0.30
C GLN A 28 -13.29 17.69 0.45
N THR A 29 -14.49 17.60 -0.13
CA THR A 29 -15.48 16.59 0.23
C THR A 29 -15.22 15.28 -0.51
N ASP A 30 -15.89 14.23 -0.02
CA ASP A 30 -15.82 12.89 -0.61
C ASP A 30 -16.42 12.84 -2.03
N GLU A 31 -17.37 13.72 -2.33
CA GLU A 31 -18.05 13.86 -3.63
C GLU A 31 -17.19 14.62 -4.64
N GLU A 32 -16.35 15.55 -4.17
CA GLU A 32 -15.42 16.32 -5.01
C GLU A 32 -14.16 15.51 -5.36
N PHE A 33 -13.85 14.48 -4.58
CA PHE A 33 -12.67 13.65 -4.78
C PHE A 33 -12.85 12.74 -6.01
N LYS A 34 -11.98 12.94 -7.03
CA LYS A 34 -11.88 12.03 -8.17
C LYS A 34 -11.18 10.74 -7.72
N MET A 35 -11.91 9.62 -7.76
CA MET A 35 -11.32 8.30 -7.54
C MET A 35 -10.35 7.95 -8.67
N HIS A 36 -9.26 7.25 -8.32
CA HIS A 36 -8.30 6.72 -9.29
C HIS A 36 -8.93 5.54 -10.03
N ASP A 37 -9.20 5.72 -11.32
CA ASP A 37 -9.64 4.64 -12.19
C ASP A 37 -8.45 3.81 -12.72
N TRP A 38 -8.74 2.76 -13.48
CA TRP A 38 -7.70 1.83 -13.94
C TRP A 38 -6.68 2.47 -14.90
N GLU A 39 -7.13 3.37 -15.76
CA GLU A 39 -6.26 4.02 -16.73
C GLU A 39 -5.42 5.13 -16.05
N ASP A 40 -6.01 5.84 -15.09
CA ASP A 40 -5.27 6.73 -14.19
C ASP A 40 -4.16 5.97 -13.46
N LEU A 41 -4.45 4.79 -12.88
CA LEU A 41 -3.46 3.97 -12.19
C LEU A 41 -2.34 3.49 -13.11
N LYS A 42 -2.67 3.00 -14.31
CA LYS A 42 -1.65 2.62 -15.32
C LYS A 42 -0.73 3.79 -15.61
N HIS A 43 -1.30 4.95 -15.92
CA HIS A 43 -0.52 6.14 -16.24
C HIS A 43 0.38 6.57 -15.09
N ILE A 44 -0.14 6.58 -13.86
CA ILE A 44 0.63 6.92 -12.65
C ILE A 44 1.80 5.96 -12.45
N ILE A 45 1.60 4.66 -12.65
CA ILE A 45 2.64 3.65 -12.47
C ILE A 45 3.69 3.73 -13.59
N GLU A 46 3.26 3.90 -14.85
CA GLU A 46 4.16 4.05 -16.00
C GLU A 46 5.05 5.30 -15.91
N THR A 47 4.48 6.41 -15.44
CA THR A 47 5.22 7.67 -15.21
C THR A 47 5.92 7.71 -13.85
N ASN A 48 5.66 6.71 -13.01
CA ASN A 48 6.15 6.59 -11.65
C ASN A 48 5.82 7.82 -10.76
N ASP A 49 4.71 8.51 -11.03
CA ASP A 49 4.20 9.63 -10.23
C ASP A 49 3.34 9.16 -9.03
N LEU A 50 3.91 8.28 -8.21
CA LEU A 50 3.20 7.62 -7.10
C LEU A 50 2.73 8.60 -6.02
N ALA A 51 3.27 9.83 -6.01
CA ALA A 51 2.88 10.88 -5.08
C ALA A 51 1.42 11.33 -5.26
N VAL A 52 0.81 11.06 -6.42
CA VAL A 52 -0.58 11.39 -6.75
C VAL A 52 -1.57 10.34 -6.20
N LEU A 53 -1.10 9.16 -5.81
CA LEU A 53 -1.96 8.15 -5.20
C LEU A 53 -2.42 8.62 -3.81
N LYS A 54 -3.73 8.82 -3.68
CA LYS A 54 -4.35 9.42 -2.49
C LYS A 54 -5.53 8.61 -2.01
N ARG A 55 -5.82 8.76 -0.73
CA ARG A 55 -7.04 8.26 -0.10
C ARG A 55 -8.16 9.25 -0.29
N LYS A 56 -9.39 8.76 -0.26
CA LYS A 56 -10.58 9.61 -0.15
C LYS A 56 -10.47 10.51 1.08
N PRO A 57 -11.00 11.75 1.07
CA PRO A 57 -10.87 12.66 2.22
C PRO A 57 -11.36 12.07 3.55
N SER A 58 -12.50 11.38 3.58
CA SER A 58 -13.00 10.71 4.79
C SER A 58 -12.10 9.57 5.25
N ASP A 59 -11.57 8.77 4.33
CA ASP A 59 -10.62 7.69 4.65
C ASP A 59 -9.29 8.23 5.16
N LEU A 60 -8.80 9.35 4.60
CA LEU A 60 -7.59 9.99 5.09
C LEU A 60 -7.77 10.49 6.53
N ARG A 61 -8.91 11.12 6.85
CA ARG A 61 -9.24 11.55 8.23
C ARG A 61 -9.30 10.35 9.19
N ARG A 62 -9.94 9.25 8.79
CA ARG A 62 -10.00 8.02 9.59
C ARG A 62 -8.63 7.38 9.76
N TYR A 63 -7.81 7.36 8.70
CA TYR A 63 -6.45 6.84 8.75
C TYR A 63 -5.59 7.65 9.73
N MET A 64 -5.74 8.98 9.75
CA MET A 64 -5.06 9.85 10.73
C MET A 64 -5.51 9.52 12.15
N ALA A 65 -6.82 9.48 12.42
CA ALA A 65 -7.33 9.14 13.76
C ALA A 65 -6.81 7.76 14.23
N TRP A 66 -6.91 6.75 13.37
CA TRP A 66 -6.39 5.42 13.65
C TRP A 66 -4.88 5.40 13.85
N THR A 67 -4.11 6.14 13.04
CA THR A 67 -2.65 6.20 13.21
C THR A 67 -2.25 6.81 14.54
N ALA A 68 -2.97 7.84 15.01
CA ALA A 68 -2.74 8.42 16.34
C ALA A 68 -3.00 7.40 17.45
N GLU A 69 -4.10 6.66 17.36
CA GLU A 69 -4.44 5.60 18.31
C GLU A 69 -3.40 4.47 18.32
N ILE A 70 -3.01 3.97 17.15
CA ILE A 70 -2.01 2.90 17.03
C ILE A 70 -0.66 3.33 17.58
N LYS A 71 -0.23 4.58 17.32
CA LYS A 71 1.00 5.11 17.92
C LYS A 71 0.91 5.20 19.43
N ALA A 72 -0.24 5.59 19.99
CA ALA A 72 -0.43 5.62 21.44
C ALA A 72 -0.43 4.23 22.08
N GLN A 73 -1.05 3.23 21.43
CA GLN A 73 -1.16 1.87 21.98
C GLN A 73 0.07 1.00 21.77
N TYR A 74 0.71 1.08 20.60
CA TYR A 74 1.79 0.18 20.17
C TYR A 74 3.15 0.88 20.03
N GLY A 75 3.21 2.19 20.23
CA GLY A 75 4.39 3.02 20.04
C GLY A 75 4.73 3.32 18.58
N SER A 76 4.43 2.41 17.65
CA SER A 76 4.65 2.61 16.22
C SER A 76 3.74 1.74 15.35
N MET A 77 3.56 2.17 14.09
CA MET A 77 2.86 1.38 13.08
C MET A 77 3.55 0.04 12.80
N THR A 78 4.89 0.04 12.78
CA THR A 78 5.70 -1.17 12.61
C THR A 78 5.36 -2.23 13.66
N GLN A 79 5.28 -1.84 14.93
CA GLN A 79 4.97 -2.80 16.01
C GLN A 79 3.56 -3.37 15.88
N TYR A 80 2.57 -2.54 15.54
CA TYR A 80 1.23 -3.02 15.25
C TYR A 80 1.22 -4.05 14.12
N ILE A 81 1.88 -3.75 12.99
CA ILE A 81 1.94 -4.65 11.83
C ILE A 81 2.62 -5.98 12.19
N LEU A 82 3.74 -5.94 12.91
CA LEU A 82 4.43 -7.17 13.35
C LEU A 82 3.59 -8.02 14.29
N GLN A 83 2.83 -7.38 15.20
CA GLN A 83 2.05 -8.08 16.21
C GLN A 83 0.72 -8.63 15.67
N HIS A 84 0.08 -7.91 14.75
CA HIS A 84 -1.29 -8.17 14.34
C HIS A 84 -1.47 -8.60 12.88
N ARG A 85 -0.53 -8.27 11.98
CA ARG A 85 -0.69 -8.50 10.54
C ARG A 85 0.28 -9.52 9.97
N LEU A 86 1.54 -9.47 10.37
CA LEU A 86 2.58 -10.36 9.85
C LEU A 86 2.66 -11.68 10.63
N PRO A 87 3.22 -12.74 10.02
CA PRO A 87 3.41 -14.00 10.71
C PRO A 87 4.28 -13.83 11.96
N LYS A 88 3.81 -14.31 13.10
CA LYS A 88 4.55 -14.24 14.38
C LYS A 88 5.94 -14.89 14.31
N SER A 89 6.11 -15.87 13.41
CA SER A 89 7.38 -16.55 13.15
C SER A 89 8.46 -15.63 12.57
N TRP A 90 8.08 -14.48 11.99
CA TRP A 90 9.07 -13.52 11.47
C TRP A 90 9.87 -12.85 12.56
N GLY A 91 9.30 -12.72 13.77
CA GLY A 91 9.94 -12.08 14.91
C GLY A 91 10.05 -10.57 14.73
N GLN A 92 11.18 -10.01 15.17
CA GLN A 92 11.48 -8.58 15.08
C GLN A 92 12.62 -8.35 14.08
N PRO A 93 12.66 -7.20 13.37
CA PRO A 93 13.76 -6.86 12.50
C PRO A 93 15.07 -6.58 13.28
N PRO A 94 16.26 -6.80 12.67
CA PRO A 94 16.46 -7.32 11.32
C PRO A 94 16.04 -8.78 11.19
N PHE A 95 15.31 -9.10 10.11
CA PHE A 95 14.79 -10.45 9.92
C PHE A 95 15.88 -11.42 9.48
N THR A 96 15.69 -12.69 9.80
CA THR A 96 16.44 -13.81 9.24
C THR A 96 15.52 -14.59 8.30
N PRO A 97 15.45 -14.23 7.00
CA PRO A 97 14.63 -14.96 6.04
C PRO A 97 15.15 -16.39 5.83
N GLU A 98 14.29 -17.28 5.38
CA GLU A 98 14.66 -18.63 4.95
C GLU A 98 15.48 -18.59 3.65
N SER A 99 15.17 -17.65 2.76
CA SER A 99 15.89 -17.42 1.51
C SER A 99 16.43 -15.99 1.40
N GLU A 100 17.66 -15.87 0.90
CA GLU A 100 18.24 -14.58 0.51
C GLU A 100 17.63 -14.03 -0.80
N VAL A 101 16.86 -14.85 -1.52
CA VAL A 101 16.15 -14.43 -2.73
C VAL A 101 14.72 -14.02 -2.37
N PRO A 102 14.32 -12.76 -2.55
CA PRO A 102 12.95 -12.32 -2.30
C PRO A 102 11.94 -13.20 -3.03
N PHE A 103 10.89 -13.59 -2.30
CA PHE A 103 9.76 -14.37 -2.79
C PHE A 103 10.06 -15.82 -3.18
N ALA A 104 11.28 -16.33 -2.95
CA ALA A 104 11.62 -17.73 -3.24
C ALA A 104 11.03 -18.72 -2.22
N ALA A 105 10.84 -18.30 -0.97
CA ALA A 105 10.23 -19.11 0.08
C ALA A 105 8.89 -18.52 0.52
N ALA A 106 7.85 -19.36 0.57
CA ALA A 106 6.50 -18.95 1.00
C ALA A 106 6.43 -18.49 2.45
N SER A 107 7.41 -18.88 3.27
CA SER A 107 7.59 -18.44 4.66
C SER A 107 8.09 -16.99 4.78
N ASP A 108 8.64 -16.42 3.70
CA ASP A 108 9.31 -15.11 3.70
C ASP A 108 8.48 -13.99 3.05
N TYR A 109 7.24 -14.26 2.64
CA TYR A 109 6.33 -13.20 2.22
C TYR A 109 4.93 -13.37 2.80
N LYS A 110 4.17 -12.27 2.85
CA LYS A 110 2.77 -12.28 3.25
C LYS A 110 1.97 -11.32 2.39
N VAL A 111 0.96 -11.85 1.71
CA VAL A 111 0.00 -11.09 0.90
C VAL A 111 -1.21 -10.75 1.77
N LEU A 112 -1.63 -9.48 1.78
CA LEU A 112 -2.73 -8.97 2.59
C LEU A 112 -3.57 -7.98 1.79
N LEU A 113 -4.86 -7.85 2.12
CA LEU A 113 -5.62 -6.67 1.74
C LEU A 113 -5.03 -5.44 2.44
N ASN A 114 -5.03 -4.30 1.75
CA ASN A 114 -4.62 -3.05 2.38
C ASN A 114 -5.74 -2.57 3.32
N ASP A 115 -5.43 -2.37 4.60
CA ASP A 115 -6.38 -1.84 5.59
C ASP A 115 -6.85 -0.42 5.30
N TRP A 116 -5.99 0.34 4.62
CA TRP A 116 -6.19 1.74 4.31
C TRP A 116 -5.96 1.95 2.81
N PRO A 117 -6.86 1.42 1.96
CA PRO A 117 -6.73 1.48 0.53
C PRO A 117 -6.74 2.94 0.03
N TYR A 118 -6.35 3.13 -1.23
CA TYR A 118 -6.46 4.44 -1.86
C TYR A 118 -7.91 4.69 -2.27
N GLY A 119 -8.22 5.93 -2.66
CA GLY A 119 -9.52 6.28 -3.20
C GLY A 119 -9.65 5.75 -4.63
N LEU A 120 -9.91 4.45 -4.76
CA LEU A 120 -9.93 3.70 -6.01
C LEU A 120 -11.36 3.59 -6.55
N ALA A 121 -11.50 3.56 -7.88
CA ALA A 121 -12.79 3.32 -8.52
C ALA A 121 -13.35 1.92 -8.17
N PRO A 122 -14.69 1.72 -8.22
CA PRO A 122 -15.30 0.43 -7.97
C PRO A 122 -14.70 -0.69 -8.83
N GLY A 123 -14.56 -1.88 -8.25
CA GLY A 123 -13.95 -3.05 -8.90
C GLY A 123 -12.44 -3.17 -8.67
N ILE A 124 -11.76 -2.12 -8.21
CA ILE A 124 -10.32 -2.16 -7.93
C ILE A 124 -10.05 -2.49 -6.46
N THR A 125 -9.22 -3.50 -6.22
CA THR A 125 -8.79 -3.94 -4.88
C THR A 125 -7.31 -3.63 -4.67
N HIS A 126 -6.99 -3.04 -3.51
CA HIS A 126 -5.63 -2.71 -3.10
C HIS A 126 -5.07 -3.82 -2.20
N ILE A 127 -4.00 -4.46 -2.65
CA ILE A 127 -3.26 -5.51 -1.95
C ILE A 127 -1.86 -5.00 -1.58
N VAL A 128 -1.34 -5.45 -0.44
CA VAL A 128 0.04 -5.23 -0.02
C VAL A 128 0.74 -6.58 0.09
N VAL A 129 1.92 -6.69 -0.52
CA VAL A 129 2.79 -7.86 -0.41
C VAL A 129 3.99 -7.47 0.46
N TRP A 130 4.05 -8.05 1.64
CA TRP A 130 5.14 -7.87 2.60
C TRP A 130 6.25 -8.90 2.34
N SER A 131 7.50 -8.46 2.45
CA SER A 131 8.68 -9.30 2.29
C SER A 131 9.51 -9.31 3.57
N ARG A 132 9.86 -10.50 4.03
CA ARG A 132 10.84 -10.72 5.09
C ARG A 132 12.26 -10.57 4.56
N THR A 133 12.47 -10.94 3.30
CA THR A 133 13.74 -10.78 2.59
C THR A 133 13.86 -9.34 2.07
N PRO A 134 14.99 -8.66 2.29
CA PRO A 134 15.23 -7.32 1.74
C PRO A 134 15.10 -7.27 0.21
N ILE A 135 14.47 -6.23 -0.32
CA ILE A 135 14.35 -6.02 -1.77
C ILE A 135 15.34 -4.92 -2.16
N SER A 136 16.43 -5.28 -2.83
CA SER A 136 17.50 -4.33 -3.15
C SER A 136 17.03 -3.20 -4.06
N THR A 137 17.36 -1.98 -3.68
CA THR A 137 17.16 -0.75 -4.45
C THR A 137 18.48 -0.21 -4.95
N ASP A 138 18.43 0.52 -6.06
CA ASP A 138 19.51 1.34 -6.57
C ASP A 138 19.82 2.47 -5.56
N PRO A 139 21.08 2.66 -5.15
CA PRO A 139 21.43 3.60 -4.08
C PRO A 139 21.30 5.07 -4.49
N ASP A 140 21.38 5.38 -5.78
CA ASP A 140 21.35 6.76 -6.28
C ASP A 140 19.91 7.24 -6.52
N SER A 141 19.09 6.41 -7.16
CA SER A 141 17.70 6.72 -7.46
C SER A 141 16.74 6.32 -6.33
N GLY A 142 17.06 5.30 -5.55
CA GLY A 142 16.15 4.68 -4.59
C GLY A 142 15.07 3.78 -5.22
N ASP A 143 15.10 3.59 -6.55
CA ASP A 143 14.22 2.66 -7.26
C ASP A 143 14.71 1.21 -7.11
N LEU A 144 13.91 0.23 -7.50
CA LEU A 144 14.32 -1.17 -7.58
C LEU A 144 15.51 -1.36 -8.53
N THR A 145 16.49 -2.17 -8.12
CA THR A 145 17.50 -2.66 -9.07
C THR A 145 16.81 -3.45 -10.20
N PRO A 146 17.41 -3.52 -11.41
CA PRO A 146 16.85 -4.31 -12.50
C PRO A 146 16.58 -5.77 -12.12
N GLU A 147 17.46 -6.35 -11.30
CA GLU A 147 17.29 -7.70 -10.79
C GLU A 147 16.11 -7.83 -9.82
N SER A 148 16.00 -6.92 -8.84
CA SER A 148 14.86 -6.90 -7.92
C SER A 148 13.54 -6.68 -8.66
N ARG A 149 13.52 -5.79 -9.66
CA ARG A 149 12.34 -5.54 -10.50
C ARG A 149 11.91 -6.82 -11.22
N ALA A 150 12.82 -7.51 -11.90
CA ALA A 150 12.53 -8.78 -12.57
C ALA A 150 12.06 -9.89 -11.61
N ARG A 151 12.51 -9.88 -10.34
CA ARG A 151 12.03 -10.81 -9.30
C ARG A 151 10.60 -10.48 -8.88
N VAL A 152 10.28 -9.21 -8.64
CA VAL A 152 8.91 -8.78 -8.30
C VAL A 152 7.96 -9.05 -9.47
N GLU A 153 8.35 -8.72 -10.70
CA GLU A 153 7.54 -8.98 -11.91
C GLU A 153 7.21 -10.46 -12.07
N ARG A 154 8.20 -11.34 -11.88
CA ARG A 154 8.00 -12.78 -11.93
C ARG A 154 7.03 -13.25 -10.84
N PHE A 155 7.23 -12.80 -9.60
CA PHE A 155 6.32 -13.13 -8.50
C PHE A 155 4.90 -12.67 -8.81
N VAL A 156 4.73 -11.43 -9.28
CA VAL A 156 3.41 -10.89 -9.63
C VAL A 156 2.75 -11.69 -10.74
N LYS A 157 3.53 -12.06 -11.76
CA LYS A 157 3.05 -12.90 -12.86
C LYS A 157 2.58 -14.26 -12.35
N GLU A 158 3.43 -14.98 -11.62
CA GLU A 158 3.15 -16.35 -11.18
C GLU A 158 2.02 -16.42 -10.13
N TYR A 159 1.99 -15.45 -9.20
CA TYR A 159 1.06 -15.47 -8.07
C TYR A 159 -0.33 -14.89 -8.42
N PHE A 160 -0.36 -13.79 -9.19
CA PHE A 160 -1.60 -13.07 -9.50
C PHE A 160 -2.06 -13.30 -10.95
N VAL A 161 -1.23 -12.96 -11.94
CA VAL A 161 -1.63 -12.98 -13.36
C VAL A 161 -2.00 -14.38 -13.82
N ASP A 162 -1.12 -15.36 -13.61
CA ASP A 162 -1.32 -16.74 -14.06
C ASP A 162 -2.52 -17.40 -13.36
N ALA A 163 -2.82 -16.97 -12.12
CA ALA A 163 -3.97 -17.44 -11.35
C ALA A 163 -5.32 -16.89 -11.86
N LEU A 164 -5.31 -15.81 -12.65
CA LEU A 164 -6.50 -15.24 -13.31
C LEU A 164 -6.75 -15.84 -14.70
N GLY A 165 -5.75 -16.49 -15.29
CA GLY A 165 -5.86 -17.10 -16.62
C GLY A 165 -5.70 -16.09 -17.77
N PRO A 166 -6.19 -16.41 -18.99
CA PRO A 166 -6.02 -15.56 -20.16
C PRO A 166 -6.56 -14.14 -19.94
N GLY A 167 -5.73 -13.12 -20.16
CA GLY A 167 -6.07 -11.71 -19.94
C GLY A 167 -5.82 -11.21 -18.52
N GLY A 168 -5.25 -12.03 -17.63
CA GLY A 168 -4.90 -11.63 -16.26
C GLY A 168 -3.91 -10.47 -16.21
N GLU A 169 -3.07 -10.32 -17.24
CA GLU A 169 -2.13 -9.20 -17.39
C GLU A 169 -2.85 -7.84 -17.45
N ASP A 170 -4.06 -7.80 -17.99
CA ASP A 170 -4.87 -6.59 -18.06
C ASP A 170 -5.57 -6.27 -16.75
N GLN A 171 -5.54 -7.17 -15.77
CA GLN A 171 -6.22 -7.06 -14.48
C GLN A 171 -5.29 -6.78 -13.31
N VAL A 172 -3.97 -6.77 -13.52
CA VAL A 172 -2.99 -6.65 -12.44
C VAL A 172 -2.00 -5.53 -12.72
N LEU A 173 -1.87 -4.61 -11.77
CA LEU A 173 -0.82 -3.60 -11.73
C LEU A 173 -0.06 -3.71 -10.42
N TRP A 174 1.20 -3.31 -10.40
CA TRP A 174 1.98 -3.27 -9.18
C TRP A 174 2.95 -2.10 -9.18
N PHE A 175 3.31 -1.64 -7.99
CA PHE A 175 4.33 -0.61 -7.79
C PHE A 175 4.95 -0.75 -6.40
N LYS A 176 6.15 -0.20 -6.22
CA LYS A 176 6.78 -0.06 -4.91
C LYS A 176 6.92 1.40 -4.57
N ASN A 177 6.41 1.80 -3.40
CA ASN A 177 6.61 3.16 -2.91
C ASN A 177 8.09 3.40 -2.62
N TRP A 178 8.60 4.54 -3.07
CA TRP A 178 9.97 4.99 -2.86
C TRP A 178 10.14 5.37 -1.39
N VAL A 179 11.37 5.34 -0.86
CA VAL A 179 11.67 5.52 0.58
C VAL A 179 11.01 6.78 1.18
N ALA A 180 10.84 7.84 0.39
CA ALA A 180 10.19 9.08 0.82
C ALA A 180 8.68 8.94 1.12
N LEU A 181 7.96 8.07 0.41
CA LEU A 181 6.49 7.92 0.49
C LEU A 181 6.04 6.77 1.41
N GLN A 182 6.96 5.94 1.90
CA GLN A 182 6.62 4.81 2.74
C GLN A 182 6.23 5.26 4.16
N SER A 183 5.04 4.87 4.60
CA SER A 183 4.61 5.03 5.99
C SER A 183 5.35 4.09 6.96
N VAL A 184 5.89 2.97 6.46
CA VAL A 184 6.59 1.94 7.25
C VAL A 184 7.91 1.59 6.58
N ARG A 185 8.95 2.41 6.83
CA ARG A 185 10.27 2.25 6.21
C ARG A 185 11.05 1.03 6.68
N THR A 186 10.64 0.43 7.80
CA THR A 186 11.36 -0.68 8.44
C THR A 186 10.97 -2.05 7.89
N LEU A 187 9.92 -2.13 7.09
CA LEU A 187 9.36 -3.37 6.59
C LEU A 187 9.24 -3.29 5.07
N GLU A 188 9.84 -4.25 4.37
CA GLU A 188 9.78 -4.28 2.91
C GLU A 188 8.41 -4.68 2.42
N HIS A 189 7.86 -3.91 1.48
CA HIS A 189 6.60 -4.21 0.85
C HIS A 189 6.49 -3.55 -0.52
N PHE A 190 5.60 -4.07 -1.35
CA PHE A 190 5.11 -3.43 -2.56
C PHE A 190 3.60 -3.59 -2.64
N HIS A 191 2.99 -2.82 -3.53
CA HIS A 191 1.54 -2.73 -3.69
C HIS A 191 1.13 -3.41 -4.99
N VAL A 192 -0.01 -4.08 -4.94
CA VAL A 192 -0.66 -4.70 -6.09
C VAL A 192 -2.08 -4.15 -6.17
N MET A 193 -2.46 -3.67 -7.35
CA MET A 193 -3.83 -3.30 -7.68
C MET A 193 -4.39 -4.39 -8.59
N VAL A 194 -5.55 -4.93 -8.23
CA VAL A 194 -6.27 -5.88 -9.09
C VAL A 194 -7.66 -5.35 -9.38
N ARG A 195 -8.12 -5.48 -10.62
CA ARG A 195 -9.49 -5.07 -11.00
C ARG A 195 -10.38 -6.26 -11.35
N ASP A 196 -11.65 -6.15 -10.98
CA ASP A 196 -12.71 -7.09 -11.33
C ASP A 196 -12.40 -8.54 -10.96
N VAL A 197 -11.72 -8.72 -9.82
CA VAL A 197 -11.39 -10.04 -9.25
C VAL A 197 -12.44 -10.44 -8.21
N ASP A 198 -12.88 -11.70 -8.28
CA ASP A 198 -13.84 -12.29 -7.35
C ASP A 198 -13.32 -12.38 -5.92
N ASP A 199 -14.21 -12.21 -4.95
CA ASP A 199 -13.86 -12.24 -3.52
C ASP A 199 -13.25 -13.58 -3.07
N ASP A 200 -13.66 -14.69 -3.69
CA ASP A 200 -13.09 -16.02 -3.37
C ASP A 200 -11.64 -16.14 -3.84
N VAL A 201 -11.28 -15.48 -4.94
CA VAL A 201 -9.90 -15.40 -5.43
C VAL A 201 -9.07 -14.51 -4.52
N LEU A 202 -9.62 -13.36 -4.12
CA LEU A 202 -8.97 -12.43 -3.19
C LEU A 202 -8.72 -13.09 -1.83
N GLU A 203 -9.72 -13.78 -1.28
CA GLU A 203 -9.62 -14.52 -0.01
C GLU A 203 -8.57 -15.64 -0.10
N ARG A 204 -8.48 -16.35 -1.23
CA ARG A 204 -7.44 -17.36 -1.45
C ARG A 204 -6.03 -16.77 -1.43
N TRP A 205 -5.83 -15.58 -2.00
CA TRP A 205 -4.52 -14.92 -2.02
C TRP A 205 -4.14 -14.31 -0.66
N THR A 206 -5.08 -13.64 0.01
CA THR A 206 -4.77 -12.82 1.20
C THR A 206 -5.03 -13.56 2.52
N GLY A 207 -5.91 -14.57 2.49
CA GLY A 207 -6.53 -15.17 3.66
C GLY A 207 -7.63 -14.31 4.30
N GLU A 208 -8.05 -13.23 3.63
CA GLU A 208 -9.03 -12.26 4.10
C GLU A 208 -10.07 -11.98 3.01
N ARG A 209 -11.35 -12.13 3.35
CA ARG A 209 -12.43 -11.76 2.43
C ARG A 209 -12.62 -10.23 2.42
N PRO A 210 -12.63 -9.58 1.25
CA PRO A 210 -12.89 -8.15 1.16
C PRO A 210 -14.24 -7.79 1.75
N ARG A 211 -14.30 -6.72 2.54
CA ARG A 211 -15.56 -6.20 3.08
C ARG A 211 -16.18 -5.25 2.06
N ARG A 212 -16.88 -5.81 1.06
CA ARG A 212 -17.65 -5.01 0.11
C ARG A 212 -19.00 -4.66 0.74
N GLY A 213 -19.09 -3.45 1.30
CA GLY A 213 -20.34 -2.86 1.79
C GLY A 213 -20.64 -3.14 3.26
N GLU A 214 -20.08 -2.31 4.14
CA GLU A 214 -20.74 -1.74 5.32
C GLU A 214 -19.99 -0.43 5.65
N GLN A 215 -20.29 0.64 4.91
CA GLN A 215 -19.96 2.02 5.28
C GLN A 215 -21.05 2.95 4.76
#